data_AF-A0A3A2ZLX6-F1
#
_entry.id   AF-A0A3A2ZLX6-F1
#
_cell.length_a   1.000
_cell.length_b   1.000
_cell.length_c   1.000
_cell.angle_alpha   90.00
_cell.angle_beta   90.00
_cell.angle_gamma   90.00
#
_symmetry.space_group_name_H-M   'P 1'
#
loop_
_entity.id
_entity.type
_entity.pdbx_description
1 polymer ?
#
loop_
_entity_poly.entity_id
_entity_poly.type
_entity_poly.pdbx_seq_one_letter_code
_entity_poly.pdbx_strand_id
1 'polypeptide(L)'
;MCDMTRASEISVNVWQGPTPDHLLRSGSSELSQDDMFDLLIETSEVANIPGPRVLAQVEKELENGPQRIDFPASGSFIVPSDGTRDVEDFVNMVRWIYYLAHPDEPENATDVDGDIAMATLTKRPRKILIHCPDGYTESSLLAIAYFVFAEGVPAHEAWIRLHCTKNRNFFAYPCDVTFLRSIQCRLLRESPVTQSLNSSRILDPAWFKRCDGSLPSRILPYMYLGNLNHANNPEMLWKLGIRRILSVGEPVTWSEVDEDKFGTENKLLVTGVQDNGIDPLSQEFDQCLEFIRESAS
;
A
#
# COMPACT_ATOMS: atom_id res chain seq x y z
N MET A 1 0.37 2.40 21.25
CA MET A 1 0.02 2.21 19.83
C MET A 1 1.26 1.59 19.17
N CYS A 2 1.12 0.55 18.36
CA CYS A 2 2.27 -0.08 17.72
C CYS A 2 2.91 0.93 16.76
N ASP A 3 4.19 1.29 16.93
CA ASP A 3 4.88 2.27 16.07
C ASP A 3 4.80 1.90 14.59
N MET A 4 4.65 0.60 14.28
CA MET A 4 4.57 0.08 12.92
C MET A 4 3.25 0.37 12.20
N THR A 5 2.16 0.64 12.93
CA THR A 5 0.86 0.96 12.30
C THR A 5 0.60 2.45 12.23
N ARG A 6 1.34 3.28 12.98
CA ARG A 6 1.20 4.75 12.98
C ARG A 6 1.14 5.31 11.56
N ALA A 7 0.29 6.31 11.34
CA ALA A 7 0.18 6.96 10.03
C ALA A 7 1.55 7.41 9.50
N SER A 8 1.84 7.13 8.23
CA SER A 8 2.96 7.76 7.52
C SER A 8 2.58 8.10 6.11
N GLU A 9 3.34 9.04 5.57
CA GLU A 9 3.21 9.48 4.21
C GLU A 9 3.61 8.35 3.25
N ILE A 10 2.73 8.06 2.29
CA ILE A 10 2.99 7.10 1.22
C ILE A 10 3.46 7.81 -0.04
N SER A 11 2.88 8.98 -0.35
CA SER A 11 3.36 9.92 -1.36
C SER A 11 2.98 11.33 -0.93
N VAL A 12 3.48 12.35 -1.62
CA VAL A 12 3.34 13.76 -1.23
C VAL A 12 1.90 14.08 -0.85
N ASN A 13 1.72 14.59 0.37
CA ASN A 13 0.44 15.00 0.94
C ASN A 13 -0.62 13.88 1.12
N VAL A 14 -0.21 12.60 1.04
CA VAL A 14 -1.12 11.47 1.28
C VAL A 14 -0.51 10.46 2.22
N TRP A 15 -1.25 10.15 3.28
CA TRP A 15 -0.87 9.27 4.37
C TRP A 15 -1.76 8.03 4.38
N GLN A 16 -1.20 6.93 4.87
CA GLN A 16 -1.94 5.71 5.23
C GLN A 16 -1.72 5.44 6.71
N GLY A 17 -2.79 5.14 7.45
CA GLY A 17 -2.69 4.92 8.89
C GLY A 17 -4.01 4.50 9.55
N PRO A 18 -4.00 4.30 10.88
CA PRO A 18 -5.16 3.85 11.62
C PRO A 18 -6.18 4.96 11.74
N THR A 19 -7.45 4.59 11.96
CA THR A 19 -8.50 5.56 12.30
C THR A 19 -8.03 6.41 13.49
N PRO A 20 -7.92 7.74 13.35
CA PRO A 20 -7.36 8.58 14.41
C PRO A 20 -8.12 8.47 15.74
N ASP A 21 -7.40 8.39 16.85
CA ASP A 21 -7.98 8.20 18.20
C ASP A 21 -9.03 9.26 18.57
N HIS A 22 -8.88 10.49 18.08
CA HIS A 22 -9.83 11.59 18.35
C HIS A 22 -11.19 11.37 17.66
N LEU A 23 -11.26 10.52 16.64
CA LEU A 23 -12.53 10.08 16.05
C LEU A 23 -13.24 9.05 16.91
N LEU A 24 -12.47 8.27 17.69
CA LEU A 24 -12.95 7.19 18.55
C LEU A 24 -13.28 7.69 19.97
N ARG A 25 -12.66 8.79 20.41
CA ARG A 25 -12.84 9.36 21.76
C ARG A 25 -13.72 10.61 21.72
N SER A 26 -14.89 10.54 22.36
CA SER A 26 -15.83 11.66 22.53
C SER A 26 -15.37 12.76 23.51
N GLY A 27 -14.07 13.04 23.62
CA GLY A 27 -13.51 14.00 24.58
C GLY A 27 -12.37 14.82 23.99
N SER A 28 -12.39 16.12 24.23
CA SER A 28 -11.41 17.10 23.75
C SER A 28 -10.00 16.79 24.27
N SER A 29 -9.25 16.00 23.51
CA SER A 29 -7.80 15.92 23.63
C SER A 29 -7.19 16.96 22.70
N GLU A 30 -6.22 17.72 23.21
CA GLU A 30 -5.44 18.67 22.41
C GLU A 30 -4.87 17.96 21.18
N LEU A 31 -5.32 18.37 19.99
CA LEU A 31 -4.80 17.87 18.73
C LEU A 31 -3.34 18.33 18.60
N SER A 32 -2.41 17.39 18.45
CA SER A 32 -1.12 17.71 17.82
C SER A 32 -1.42 18.33 16.46
N GLN A 33 -0.86 19.52 16.16
CA GLN A 33 -0.97 20.14 14.83
C GLN A 33 -0.57 19.20 13.68
N ASP A 34 0.25 18.18 13.98
CA ASP A 34 0.71 17.17 13.03
C ASP A 34 -0.35 16.14 12.60
N ASP A 35 -1.48 16.00 13.31
CA ASP A 35 -2.54 15.00 13.01
C ASP A 35 -3.77 15.60 12.29
N MET A 36 -3.73 16.88 11.92
CA MET A 36 -4.87 17.55 11.29
C MET A 36 -4.84 17.34 9.77
N PHE A 37 -5.60 16.34 9.31
CA PHE A 37 -5.83 16.07 7.89
C PHE A 37 -7.00 16.92 7.36
N ASP A 38 -6.87 17.41 6.13
CA ASP A 38 -7.95 18.10 5.43
C ASP A 38 -9.03 17.11 4.96
N LEU A 39 -8.63 15.92 4.55
CA LEU A 39 -9.53 14.88 4.06
C LEU A 39 -9.21 13.55 4.74
N LEU A 40 -10.23 12.90 5.27
CA LEU A 40 -10.16 11.54 5.77
C LEU A 40 -10.95 10.62 4.84
N ILE A 41 -10.30 9.57 4.35
CA ILE A 41 -10.91 8.54 3.51
C ILE A 41 -10.99 7.27 4.35
N GLU A 42 -12.19 6.94 4.84
CA GLU A 42 -12.43 5.74 5.62
C GLU A 42 -12.73 4.57 4.69
N THR A 43 -11.90 3.53 4.74
CA THR A 43 -12.14 2.32 3.95
C THR A 43 -12.91 1.29 4.77
N SER A 44 -14.04 0.80 4.26
CA SER A 44 -14.88 -0.20 4.94
C SER A 44 -15.61 -1.14 3.98
N GLU A 45 -16.02 -2.32 4.46
CA GLU A 45 -16.72 -3.32 3.65
C GLU A 45 -18.09 -2.88 3.12
N VAL A 46 -18.75 -1.93 3.79
CA VAL A 46 -20.11 -1.47 3.44
C VAL A 46 -20.13 -0.26 2.52
N ALA A 47 -18.96 0.32 2.23
CA ALA A 47 -18.83 1.51 1.40
C ALA A 47 -18.98 1.19 -0.08
N ASN A 48 -19.48 2.17 -0.85
CA ASN A 48 -19.49 2.15 -2.31
C ASN A 48 -18.44 3.12 -2.83
N ILE A 49 -17.99 2.93 -4.08
CA ILE A 49 -17.08 3.90 -4.71
C ILE A 49 -17.82 5.24 -4.87
N PRO A 50 -17.26 6.35 -4.38
CA PRO A 50 -17.84 7.67 -4.57
C PRO A 50 -17.82 8.08 -6.05
N GLY A 51 -18.99 8.35 -6.61
CA GLY A 51 -19.10 8.88 -7.97
C GLY A 51 -18.68 10.36 -8.07
N PRO A 52 -18.46 10.89 -9.29
CA PRO A 52 -17.91 12.23 -9.51
C PRO A 52 -18.71 13.38 -8.87
N ARG A 53 -20.03 13.23 -8.71
CA ARG A 53 -20.88 14.23 -8.06
C ARG A 53 -20.58 14.36 -6.57
N VAL A 54 -20.31 13.25 -5.89
CA VAL A 54 -19.95 13.22 -4.47
C VAL A 54 -18.58 13.86 -4.28
N LEU A 55 -17.60 13.47 -5.11
CA LEU A 55 -16.25 14.05 -5.08
C LEU A 55 -16.26 15.58 -5.25
N ALA A 56 -17.02 16.09 -6.21
CA ALA A 56 -17.15 17.54 -6.43
C ALA A 56 -17.83 18.27 -5.26
N GLN A 57 -18.79 17.62 -4.59
CA GLN A 57 -19.42 18.19 -3.39
C GLN A 57 -18.42 18.29 -2.24
N VAL A 58 -17.69 17.19 -1.96
CA VAL A 58 -16.67 17.15 -0.91
C VAL A 58 -15.56 18.18 -1.18
N GLU A 59 -15.13 18.34 -2.44
CA GLU A 59 -14.15 19.36 -2.81
C GLU A 59 -14.61 20.78 -2.47
N LYS A 60 -15.88 21.10 -2.70
CA LYS A 60 -16.44 22.40 -2.30
C LYS A 60 -16.50 22.57 -0.78
N GLU A 61 -16.80 21.50 -0.05
CA GLU A 61 -16.89 21.51 1.40
C GLU A 61 -15.51 21.60 2.09
N LEU A 62 -14.44 21.13 1.43
CA LEU A 62 -13.04 21.25 1.89
C LEU A 62 -12.56 22.71 2.04
N GLU A 63 -13.23 23.68 1.40
CA GLU A 63 -12.97 25.11 1.62
C GLU A 63 -13.48 25.60 2.98
N ASN A 64 -14.46 24.91 3.57
CA ASN A 64 -15.07 25.28 4.84
C ASN A 64 -14.46 24.52 6.04
N GLY A 65 -13.63 23.50 5.80
CA GLY A 65 -12.96 22.72 6.83
C GLY A 65 -12.74 21.26 6.45
N PRO A 66 -12.18 20.45 7.37
CA PRO A 66 -11.88 19.04 7.12
C PRO A 66 -13.11 18.22 6.74
N GLN A 67 -12.97 17.36 5.75
CA GLN A 67 -14.04 16.50 5.24
C GLN A 67 -13.74 15.02 5.42
N ARG A 68 -14.79 14.19 5.30
CA ARG A 68 -14.70 12.74 5.33
C ARG A 68 -15.45 12.13 4.17
N ILE A 69 -14.93 11.02 3.67
CA ILE A 69 -15.57 10.24 2.61
C ILE A 69 -15.27 8.76 2.81
N ASP A 70 -16.22 7.90 2.45
CA ASP A 70 -16.05 6.47 2.54
C ASP A 70 -15.54 5.88 1.21
N PHE A 71 -14.83 4.76 1.30
CA PHE A 71 -14.36 4.01 0.13
C PHE A 71 -14.40 2.50 0.39
N PRO A 72 -14.63 1.63 -0.61
CA PRO A 72 -14.65 0.19 -0.38
C PRO A 72 -13.33 -0.36 0.17
N ALA A 73 -13.44 -1.26 1.15
CA ALA A 73 -12.28 -1.96 1.71
C ALA A 73 -11.51 -2.79 0.67
N SER A 74 -10.20 -2.92 0.88
CA SER A 74 -9.38 -3.97 0.25
C SER A 74 -10.05 -5.34 0.42
N GLY A 75 -10.04 -6.17 -0.61
CA GLY A 75 -10.67 -7.50 -0.56
C GLY A 75 -12.16 -7.52 -0.89
N SER A 76 -12.88 -6.39 -0.82
CA SER A 76 -14.32 -6.33 -1.12
C SER A 76 -14.64 -6.00 -2.58
N PHE A 77 -13.65 -5.50 -3.33
CA PHE A 77 -13.86 -5.06 -4.70
C PHE A 77 -13.88 -6.23 -5.69
N ILE A 78 -15.07 -6.55 -6.21
CA ILE A 78 -15.27 -7.56 -7.26
C ILE A 78 -15.64 -6.82 -8.54
N VAL A 79 -14.76 -6.84 -9.55
CA VAL A 79 -15.07 -6.24 -10.86
C VAL A 79 -16.19 -7.04 -11.53
N PRO A 80 -17.38 -6.46 -11.77
CA PRO A 80 -18.41 -7.11 -12.55
C PRO A 80 -17.94 -7.30 -14.00
N SER A 81 -18.43 -8.34 -14.68
CA SER A 81 -18.04 -8.65 -16.07
C SER A 81 -18.31 -7.52 -17.08
N ASP A 82 -19.18 -6.57 -16.73
CA ASP A 82 -19.57 -5.36 -17.47
C ASP A 82 -19.06 -4.04 -16.82
N GLY A 83 -18.24 -4.16 -15.76
CA GLY A 83 -17.88 -3.17 -14.72
C GLY A 83 -17.05 -1.95 -15.14
N THR A 84 -17.29 -1.39 -16.32
CA THR A 84 -16.62 -0.19 -16.81
C THR A 84 -16.83 1.01 -15.88
N ARG A 85 -18.00 1.14 -15.25
CA ARG A 85 -18.33 2.28 -14.39
C ARG A 85 -17.58 2.26 -13.06
N ASP A 86 -17.54 1.14 -12.37
CA ASP A 86 -16.85 1.06 -11.07
C ASP A 86 -15.34 1.25 -11.24
N VAL A 87 -14.78 0.74 -12.35
CA VAL A 87 -13.39 1.01 -12.73
C VAL A 87 -13.16 2.50 -13.00
N GLU A 88 -14.06 3.16 -13.73
CA GLU A 88 -13.97 4.59 -14.02
C GLU A 88 -14.08 5.42 -12.73
N ASP A 89 -15.05 5.12 -11.86
CA ASP A 89 -15.23 5.80 -10.58
C ASP A 89 -14.02 5.55 -9.64
N PHE A 90 -13.41 4.36 -9.68
CA PHE A 90 -12.17 4.05 -8.95
C PHE A 90 -11.00 4.92 -9.46
N VAL A 91 -10.80 4.99 -10.77
CA VAL A 91 -9.73 5.82 -11.36
C VAL A 91 -9.98 7.30 -11.09
N ASN A 92 -11.24 7.74 -11.14
CA ASN A 92 -11.65 9.09 -10.77
C ASN A 92 -11.32 9.42 -9.32
N MET A 93 -11.55 8.49 -8.38
CA MET A 93 -11.15 8.64 -6.98
C MET A 93 -9.65 8.84 -6.85
N VAL A 94 -8.83 7.96 -7.45
CA VAL A 94 -7.37 8.05 -7.39
C VAL A 94 -6.85 9.38 -7.97
N ARG A 95 -7.39 9.78 -9.13
CA ARG A 95 -7.07 11.03 -9.80
C ARG A 95 -7.47 12.25 -8.96
N TRP A 96 -8.64 12.21 -8.34
CA TRP A 96 -9.14 13.27 -7.46
C TRP A 96 -8.26 13.45 -6.22
N ILE A 97 -7.85 12.36 -5.56
CA ILE A 97 -6.89 12.41 -4.45
C ILE A 97 -5.59 13.08 -4.90
N TYR A 98 -5.07 12.72 -6.08
CA TYR A 98 -3.82 13.29 -6.59
C TYR A 98 -3.89 14.81 -6.76
N TYR A 99 -4.94 15.33 -7.42
CA TYR A 99 -5.08 16.77 -7.66
C TYR A 99 -5.42 17.57 -6.39
N LEU A 100 -6.02 16.95 -5.38
CA LEU A 100 -6.14 17.57 -4.05
C LEU A 100 -4.78 17.69 -3.36
N ALA A 101 -3.93 16.67 -3.48
CA ALA A 101 -2.59 16.63 -2.91
C ALA A 101 -1.56 17.50 -3.68
N HIS A 102 -1.78 17.67 -4.99
CA HIS A 102 -0.91 18.38 -5.95
C HIS A 102 -1.74 19.38 -6.77
N PRO A 103 -2.16 20.51 -6.19
CA PRO A 103 -2.82 21.56 -6.95
C PRO A 103 -1.85 22.10 -8.01
N ASP A 104 -2.37 22.42 -9.20
CA ASP A 104 -1.58 23.02 -10.26
C ASP A 104 -0.88 24.29 -9.76
N GLU A 105 0.41 24.45 -10.09
CA GLU A 105 1.08 25.73 -9.88
C GLU A 105 0.33 26.81 -10.68
N PRO A 106 0.20 28.05 -10.16
CA PRO A 106 -0.40 29.12 -10.94
C PRO A 106 0.38 29.23 -12.25
N GLU A 107 -0.32 29.09 -13.38
CA GLU A 107 0.25 29.48 -14.66
C GLU A 107 0.74 30.93 -14.50
N ASN A 108 2.06 31.12 -14.44
CA ASN A 108 2.66 32.43 -14.69
C ASN A 108 2.52 32.71 -16.19
N ALA A 109 1.29 32.76 -16.69
CA ALA A 109 0.98 33.33 -17.98
C ALA A 109 1.12 34.84 -17.81
N THR A 110 2.34 35.35 -18.01
CA THR A 110 2.49 36.76 -18.38
C THR A 110 1.76 36.92 -19.70
N ASP A 111 0.59 37.58 -19.66
CA ASP A 111 -0.04 38.05 -20.88
C ASP A 111 0.86 39.10 -21.53
N VAL A 112 0.69 39.23 -22.85
CA VAL A 112 1.51 40.11 -23.69
C VAL A 112 1.16 41.59 -23.49
N ASP A 113 0.13 41.87 -22.67
CA ASP A 113 -0.48 43.20 -22.50
C ASP A 113 -0.24 43.83 -21.12
N GLY A 114 0.32 43.11 -20.15
CA GLY A 114 0.75 43.70 -18.87
C GLY A 114 -0.41 44.09 -17.93
N ASP A 115 -1.58 43.51 -18.15
CA ASP A 115 -2.69 43.62 -17.20
C ASP A 115 -2.50 42.59 -16.06
N ILE A 116 -3.01 42.92 -14.87
CA ILE A 116 -2.92 42.04 -13.71
C ILE A 116 -3.83 40.83 -13.98
N ALA A 117 -3.22 39.67 -14.29
CA ALA A 117 -3.94 38.41 -14.37
C ALA A 117 -4.83 38.25 -13.12
N MET A 118 -6.12 38.00 -13.34
CA MET A 118 -7.03 37.55 -12.27
C MET A 118 -6.34 36.37 -11.58
N ALA A 119 -5.87 36.58 -10.35
CA ALA A 119 -5.25 35.53 -9.56
C ALA A 119 -6.26 34.38 -9.48
N THR A 120 -6.07 33.34 -10.29
CA THR A 120 -6.67 32.04 -10.03
C THR A 120 -6.27 31.71 -8.61
N LEU A 121 -7.27 31.68 -7.71
CA LEU A 121 -7.06 31.34 -6.31
C LEU A 121 -6.23 30.05 -6.29
N THR A 122 -4.96 30.16 -5.93
CA THR A 122 -4.05 29.03 -5.86
C THR A 122 -4.65 28.08 -4.84
N LYS A 123 -5.18 26.94 -5.30
CA LYS A 123 -5.72 25.94 -4.39
C LYS A 123 -4.58 25.46 -3.51
N ARG A 124 -4.76 25.48 -2.20
CA ARG A 124 -3.74 24.97 -1.28
C ARG A 124 -3.66 23.44 -1.40
N PRO A 125 -2.47 22.83 -1.32
CA PRO A 125 -2.34 21.38 -1.23
C PRO A 125 -3.07 20.85 0.00
N ARG A 126 -3.83 19.76 -0.15
CA ARG A 126 -4.61 19.15 0.92
C ARG A 126 -3.87 17.97 1.52
N LYS A 127 -3.84 17.89 2.85
CA LYS A 127 -3.34 16.72 3.57
C LYS A 127 -4.41 15.63 3.68
N ILE A 128 -4.14 14.44 3.16
CA ILE A 128 -5.14 13.37 3.03
C ILE A 128 -4.73 12.13 3.81
N LEU A 129 -5.62 11.58 4.63
CA LEU A 129 -5.41 10.30 5.32
C LEU A 129 -6.34 9.23 4.73
N ILE A 130 -5.76 8.17 4.19
CA ILE A 130 -6.47 6.91 3.88
C ILE A 130 -6.38 6.03 5.13
N HIS A 131 -7.50 5.68 5.75
CA HIS A 131 -7.50 4.95 7.01
C HIS A 131 -8.53 3.84 7.11
N CYS A 132 -8.21 2.90 8.00
CA CYS A 132 -9.07 1.86 8.53
C CYS A 132 -8.69 1.60 10.00
N PRO A 133 -9.46 0.83 10.79
CA PRO A 133 -9.21 0.69 12.22
C PRO A 133 -7.79 0.24 12.60
N ASP A 134 -7.21 -0.72 11.87
CA ASP A 134 -5.84 -1.19 12.09
C ASP A 134 -4.78 -0.45 11.27
N GLY A 135 -5.24 0.36 10.33
CA GLY A 135 -4.47 1.29 9.52
C GLY A 135 -3.87 0.75 8.24
N TYR A 136 -4.01 -0.54 7.95
CA TYR A 136 -3.44 -1.11 6.74
C TYR A 136 -4.23 -2.26 6.11
N THR A 137 -5.22 -2.86 6.76
CA THR A 137 -5.96 -3.97 6.12
C THR A 137 -6.92 -3.47 5.06
N GLU A 138 -7.97 -2.75 5.45
CA GLU A 138 -9.00 -2.28 4.52
C GLU A 138 -8.49 -1.14 3.61
N SER A 139 -7.48 -0.39 4.05
CA SER A 139 -6.95 0.78 3.31
C SER A 139 -5.99 0.42 2.16
N SER A 140 -5.57 -0.85 2.07
CA SER A 140 -4.49 -1.31 1.20
C SER A 140 -4.72 -1.04 -0.28
N LEU A 141 -5.87 -1.48 -0.83
CA LEU A 141 -6.15 -1.36 -2.25
C LEU A 141 -6.02 0.08 -2.76
N LEU A 142 -6.67 1.03 -2.05
CA LEU A 142 -6.64 2.44 -2.43
C LEU A 142 -5.25 3.05 -2.25
N ALA A 143 -4.57 2.76 -1.14
CA ALA A 143 -3.23 3.27 -0.88
C ALA A 143 -2.22 2.84 -1.96
N ILE A 144 -2.27 1.56 -2.36
CA ILE A 144 -1.40 1.01 -3.40
C ILE A 144 -1.75 1.59 -4.78
N ALA A 145 -3.03 1.65 -5.13
CA ALA A 145 -3.47 2.24 -6.39
C ALA A 145 -3.05 3.70 -6.52
N TYR A 146 -3.22 4.46 -5.43
CA TYR A 146 -2.77 5.84 -5.36
C TYR A 146 -1.25 5.94 -5.54
N PHE A 147 -0.47 5.07 -4.89
CA PHE A 147 0.98 5.07 -5.05
C PHE A 147 1.40 4.76 -6.50
N VAL A 148 0.76 3.79 -7.16
CA VAL A 148 0.97 3.50 -8.59
C VAL A 148 0.76 4.75 -9.45
N PHE A 149 -0.34 5.47 -9.19
CA PHE A 149 -0.67 6.69 -9.93
C PHE A 149 0.29 7.84 -9.61
N ALA A 150 0.50 8.16 -8.34
CA ALA A 150 1.28 9.31 -7.90
C ALA A 150 2.78 9.17 -8.20
N GLU A 151 3.33 7.96 -8.10
CA GLU A 151 4.76 7.71 -8.30
C GLU A 151 5.09 7.21 -9.71
N GLY A 152 4.06 6.93 -10.52
CA GLY A 152 4.23 6.51 -11.90
C GLY A 152 4.92 5.15 -12.08
N VAL A 153 4.72 4.23 -11.14
CA VAL A 153 5.35 2.90 -11.16
C VAL A 153 4.32 1.77 -11.27
N PRO A 154 4.65 0.65 -11.93
CA PRO A 154 3.76 -0.50 -12.01
C PRO A 154 3.47 -1.12 -10.64
N ALA A 155 2.37 -1.88 -10.54
CA ALA A 155 1.89 -2.41 -9.27
C ALA A 155 2.97 -3.23 -8.53
N HIS A 156 3.70 -4.09 -9.23
CA HIS A 156 4.78 -4.88 -8.63
C HIS A 156 5.86 -4.00 -7.97
N GLU A 157 6.20 -2.86 -8.57
CA GLU A 157 7.19 -1.94 -8.02
C GLU A 157 6.61 -1.14 -6.85
N ALA A 158 5.34 -0.76 -6.91
CA ALA A 158 4.63 -0.12 -5.81
C ALA A 158 4.66 -0.98 -4.53
N TRP A 159 4.42 -2.30 -4.64
CA TRP A 159 4.53 -3.25 -3.53
C TRP A 159 5.88 -3.16 -2.82
N ILE A 160 6.97 -3.18 -3.59
CA ILE A 160 8.33 -3.16 -3.06
C ILE A 160 8.67 -1.78 -2.49
N ARG A 161 8.34 -0.69 -3.20
CA ARG A 161 8.67 0.67 -2.74
C ARG A 161 7.88 1.08 -1.50
N LEU A 162 6.58 0.76 -1.42
CA LEU A 162 5.80 1.02 -0.21
C LEU A 162 6.41 0.30 1.00
N HIS A 163 6.71 -0.99 0.84
CA HIS A 163 7.21 -1.81 1.95
C HIS A 163 8.66 -1.51 2.34
N CYS A 164 9.57 -1.44 1.35
CA CYS A 164 11.01 -1.34 1.59
C CYS A 164 11.49 0.12 1.67
N THR A 165 10.89 1.04 0.92
CA THR A 165 11.33 2.45 0.91
C THR A 165 10.48 3.31 1.85
N LYS A 166 9.15 3.19 1.79
CA LYS A 166 8.25 3.97 2.67
C LYS A 166 8.05 3.33 4.04
N ASN A 167 8.54 2.10 4.25
CA ASN A 167 8.32 1.32 5.47
C ASN A 167 6.84 1.24 5.85
N ARG A 168 5.97 1.20 4.84
CA ARG A 168 4.52 1.15 5.00
C ARG A 168 4.03 -0.26 4.74
N ASN A 169 3.55 -0.89 5.81
CA ASN A 169 2.89 -2.18 5.70
C ASN A 169 1.51 -2.01 5.06
N PHE A 170 1.09 -3.03 4.33
CA PHE A 170 -0.22 -3.16 3.72
C PHE A 170 -0.60 -4.65 3.73
N PHE A 171 -1.91 -4.92 3.70
CA PHE A 171 -2.46 -6.25 3.58
C PHE A 171 -3.45 -6.28 2.40
N ALA A 172 -2.94 -6.63 1.22
CA ALA A 172 -3.75 -6.80 0.01
C ALA A 172 -4.21 -8.25 -0.14
N TYR A 173 -5.34 -8.44 -0.82
CA TYR A 173 -5.97 -9.74 -1.10
C TYR A 173 -5.70 -10.20 -2.54
N PRO A 174 -5.93 -11.49 -2.88
CA PRO A 174 -5.73 -11.98 -4.24
C PRO A 174 -6.56 -11.24 -5.31
N CYS A 175 -7.78 -10.82 -4.95
CA CYS A 175 -8.65 -10.02 -5.80
C CYS A 175 -8.07 -8.62 -6.05
N ASP A 176 -7.45 -7.98 -5.05
CA ASP A 176 -6.80 -6.68 -5.21
C ASP A 176 -5.64 -6.74 -6.20
N VAL A 177 -4.80 -7.79 -6.10
CA VAL A 177 -3.70 -8.01 -7.05
C VAL A 177 -4.24 -8.20 -8.46
N THR A 178 -5.27 -9.03 -8.62
CA THR A 178 -5.91 -9.27 -9.92
C THR A 178 -6.47 -7.98 -10.49
N PHE A 179 -7.14 -7.19 -9.65
CA PHE A 179 -7.74 -5.93 -10.04
C PHE A 179 -6.69 -4.90 -10.45
N LEU A 180 -5.70 -4.62 -9.60
CA LEU A 180 -4.62 -3.66 -9.89
C LEU A 180 -3.82 -4.07 -11.13
N ARG A 181 -3.59 -5.36 -11.36
CA ARG A 181 -2.96 -5.84 -12.60
C ARG A 181 -3.77 -5.51 -13.85
N SER A 182 -5.10 -5.50 -13.74
CA SER A 182 -5.98 -5.17 -14.86
C SER A 182 -6.07 -3.66 -15.12
N ILE A 183 -5.98 -2.82 -14.09
CA ILE A 183 -6.12 -1.36 -14.22
C ILE A 183 -4.80 -0.57 -14.20
N GLN A 184 -3.65 -1.15 -13.84
CA GLN A 184 -2.38 -0.42 -13.71
C GLN A 184 -1.98 0.35 -14.98
N CYS A 185 -2.24 -0.22 -16.17
CA CYS A 185 -1.98 0.48 -17.43
C CYS A 185 -2.86 1.72 -17.60
N ARG A 186 -4.06 1.73 -17.04
CA ARG A 186 -4.96 2.88 -17.07
C ARG A 186 -4.50 3.94 -16.07
N LEU A 187 -4.23 3.55 -14.82
CA LEU A 187 -3.69 4.44 -13.79
C LEU A 187 -2.41 5.14 -14.28
N LEU A 188 -1.48 4.40 -14.89
CA LEU A 188 -0.23 4.94 -15.41
C LEU A 188 -0.38 5.74 -16.71
N ARG A 189 -1.49 5.66 -17.43
CA ARG A 189 -1.73 6.54 -18.59
C ARG A 189 -2.36 7.86 -18.18
N GLU A 190 -3.15 7.84 -17.11
CA GLU A 190 -3.82 9.03 -16.58
C GLU A 190 -2.97 9.80 -15.55
N SER A 191 -1.92 9.17 -15.02
CA SER A 191 -1.00 9.83 -14.09
C SER A 191 -0.27 11.01 -14.75
N PRO A 192 -0.22 12.18 -14.09
CA PRO A 192 0.57 13.32 -14.56
C PRO A 192 2.08 13.07 -14.59
N VAL A 193 2.59 12.13 -13.79
CA VAL A 193 4.03 11.83 -13.67
C VAL A 193 4.54 10.98 -14.84
N THR A 194 3.64 10.28 -15.54
CA THR A 194 3.97 9.25 -16.53
C THR A 194 3.62 9.65 -17.96
N GLN A 195 3.23 10.90 -18.20
CA GLN A 195 2.75 11.40 -19.51
C GLN A 195 3.73 11.16 -20.69
N SER A 196 4.99 10.79 -20.43
CA SER A 196 6.00 10.43 -21.42
C SER A 196 6.33 8.93 -21.55
N LEU A 197 5.70 8.05 -20.76
CA LEU A 197 5.96 6.60 -20.85
C LEU A 197 5.23 6.00 -22.05
N ASN A 198 6.00 5.41 -22.97
CA ASN A 198 5.46 4.68 -24.11
C ASN A 198 4.44 3.63 -23.63
N SER A 199 3.31 3.55 -24.35
CA SER A 199 2.13 2.73 -24.06
C SER A 199 2.36 1.20 -24.15
N SER A 200 3.60 0.74 -24.02
CA SER A 200 3.98 -0.67 -23.96
C SER A 200 3.27 -1.37 -22.79
N ARG A 201 2.83 -2.61 -23.04
CA ARG A 201 2.25 -3.47 -22.00
C ARG A 201 3.27 -3.66 -20.88
N ILE A 202 2.85 -3.33 -19.67
CA ILE A 202 3.62 -3.62 -18.46
C ILE A 202 3.58 -5.13 -18.27
N LEU A 203 4.76 -5.75 -18.24
CA LEU A 203 4.89 -7.18 -17.98
C LEU A 203 5.11 -7.39 -16.49
N ASP A 204 4.22 -8.17 -15.86
CA ASP A 204 4.41 -8.53 -14.47
C ASP A 204 5.58 -9.52 -14.32
N PRO A 205 6.50 -9.27 -13.38
CA PRO A 205 7.58 -10.20 -13.07
C PRO A 205 7.04 -11.50 -12.46
N ALA A 206 7.85 -12.56 -12.49
CA ALA A 206 7.43 -13.89 -12.05
C ALA A 206 7.03 -13.90 -10.57
N TRP A 207 7.75 -13.18 -9.71
CA TRP A 207 7.40 -13.05 -8.30
C TRP A 207 6.01 -12.46 -8.08
N PHE A 208 5.62 -11.44 -8.85
CA PHE A 208 4.35 -10.74 -8.66
C PHE A 208 3.17 -11.57 -9.18
N LYS A 209 3.39 -12.35 -10.26
CA LYS A 209 2.41 -13.32 -10.75
C LYS A 209 2.08 -14.42 -9.75
N ARG A 210 3.01 -14.73 -8.83
CA ARG A 210 2.86 -15.70 -7.74
C ARG A 210 2.42 -15.07 -6.42
N CYS A 211 2.28 -13.74 -6.37
CA CYS A 211 1.83 -13.04 -5.18
C CYS A 211 0.31 -13.20 -5.03
N ASP A 212 -0.11 -13.65 -3.85
CA ASP A 212 -1.51 -13.85 -3.47
C ASP A 212 -2.10 -12.64 -2.74
N GLY A 213 -1.43 -11.49 -2.77
CA GLY A 213 -1.92 -10.27 -2.13
C GLY A 213 -0.83 -9.58 -1.33
N SER A 214 -0.54 -10.15 -0.17
CA SER A 214 0.33 -9.51 0.81
C SER A 214 1.77 -10.04 0.75
N LEU A 215 2.70 -9.23 1.25
CA LEU A 215 4.05 -9.66 1.53
C LEU A 215 4.08 -10.39 2.89
N PRO A 216 5.15 -11.15 3.23
CA PRO A 216 5.38 -11.57 4.60
C PRO A 216 5.27 -10.40 5.58
N SER A 217 4.61 -10.63 6.71
CA SER A 217 4.42 -9.61 7.74
C SER A 217 5.76 -9.27 8.38
N ARG A 218 6.18 -8.00 8.30
CA ARG A 218 7.34 -7.52 9.06
C ARG A 218 6.95 -7.47 10.54
N ILE A 219 7.58 -8.31 11.36
CA ILE A 219 7.33 -8.37 12.82
C ILE A 219 8.44 -7.73 13.64
N LEU A 220 9.65 -7.66 13.07
CA LEU A 220 10.79 -6.89 13.57
C LEU A 220 11.50 -6.26 12.37
N PRO A 221 12.36 -5.23 12.54
CA PRO A 221 13.09 -4.61 11.44
C PRO A 221 13.88 -5.60 10.56
N TYR A 222 14.33 -6.72 11.14
CA TYR A 222 15.11 -7.77 10.50
C TYR A 222 14.34 -9.10 10.35
N MET A 223 13.07 -9.17 10.77
CA MET A 223 12.34 -10.43 10.85
C MET A 223 10.95 -10.35 10.20
N TYR A 224 10.68 -11.35 9.39
CA TYR A 224 9.44 -11.52 8.66
C TYR A 224 8.76 -12.81 9.07
N LEU A 225 7.45 -12.74 9.25
CA LEU A 225 6.59 -13.90 9.42
C LEU A 225 5.77 -14.11 8.15
N GLY A 226 5.90 -15.29 7.54
CA GLY A 226 5.23 -15.65 6.31
C GLY A 226 4.73 -17.08 6.31
N ASN A 227 4.13 -17.49 5.20
CA ASN A 227 3.68 -18.85 4.95
C ASN A 227 4.60 -19.55 3.92
N LEU A 228 4.29 -20.80 3.61
CA LEU A 228 5.03 -21.60 2.64
C LEU A 228 4.98 -21.02 1.21
N ASN A 229 3.89 -20.35 0.82
CA ASN A 229 3.78 -19.68 -0.48
C ASN A 229 4.80 -18.54 -0.60
N HIS A 230 4.94 -17.73 0.46
CA HIS A 230 5.95 -16.69 0.51
C HIS A 230 7.36 -17.27 0.45
N ALA A 231 7.62 -18.34 1.20
CA ALA A 231 8.92 -19.01 1.24
C ALA A 231 9.29 -19.61 -0.13
N ASN A 232 8.31 -20.04 -0.92
CA ASN A 232 8.48 -20.55 -2.29
C ASN A 232 8.48 -19.46 -3.39
N ASN A 233 8.62 -18.18 -3.02
CA ASN A 233 8.78 -17.09 -3.96
C ASN A 233 10.17 -16.42 -3.80
N PRO A 234 11.26 -17.09 -4.18
CA PRO A 234 12.64 -16.65 -3.90
C PRO A 234 12.94 -15.26 -4.47
N GLU A 235 12.45 -14.93 -5.66
CA GLU A 235 12.63 -13.60 -6.26
C GLU A 235 12.00 -12.49 -5.40
N MET A 236 10.81 -12.71 -4.84
CA MET A 236 10.18 -11.77 -3.89
C MET A 236 11.04 -11.61 -2.65
N LEU A 237 11.47 -12.71 -2.02
CA LEU A 237 12.31 -12.67 -0.82
C LEU A 237 13.59 -11.86 -1.08
N TRP A 238 14.21 -12.05 -2.24
CA TRP A 238 15.39 -11.27 -2.65
C TRP A 238 15.11 -9.76 -2.71
N LYS A 239 13.98 -9.38 -3.31
CA LYS A 239 13.51 -7.97 -3.40
C LYS A 239 13.21 -7.36 -2.03
N LEU A 240 12.75 -8.17 -1.08
CA LEU A 240 12.49 -7.75 0.30
C LEU A 240 13.74 -7.67 1.18
N GLY A 241 14.92 -8.03 0.65
CA GLY A 241 16.14 -8.11 1.45
C GLY A 241 16.22 -9.36 2.34
N ILE A 242 15.28 -10.29 2.21
CA ILE A 242 15.28 -11.55 2.97
C ILE A 242 16.31 -12.49 2.34
N ARG A 243 17.25 -12.97 3.16
CA ARG A 243 18.36 -13.83 2.72
C ARG A 243 18.42 -15.16 3.45
N ARG A 244 17.70 -15.31 4.55
CA ARG A 244 17.66 -16.53 5.34
C ARG A 244 16.21 -16.97 5.55
N ILE A 245 16.00 -18.28 5.59
CA ILE A 245 14.67 -18.87 5.79
C ILE A 245 14.74 -19.91 6.89
N LEU A 246 13.88 -19.74 7.89
CA LEU A 246 13.58 -20.73 8.88
C LEU A 246 12.18 -21.27 8.59
N SER A 247 12.12 -22.52 8.16
CA SER A 247 10.87 -23.25 7.92
C SER A 247 10.58 -24.18 9.09
N VAL A 248 9.32 -24.23 9.51
CA VAL A 248 8.83 -25.17 10.53
C VAL A 248 7.80 -26.09 9.89
N GLY A 249 7.96 -27.40 10.06
CA GLY A 249 7.05 -28.42 9.54
C GLY A 249 7.28 -28.78 8.08
N GLU A 250 7.33 -27.80 7.18
CA GLU A 250 7.41 -28.02 5.73
C GLU A 250 8.64 -27.36 5.06
N PRO A 251 9.42 -28.09 4.24
CA PRO A 251 10.55 -27.53 3.52
C PRO A 251 10.11 -26.65 2.34
N VAL A 252 10.97 -25.72 1.95
CA VAL A 252 10.85 -25.01 0.66
C VAL A 252 11.16 -25.96 -0.50
N THR A 253 10.49 -25.73 -1.63
CA THR A 253 10.68 -26.46 -2.88
C THR A 253 11.27 -25.51 -3.92
N TRP A 254 12.59 -25.35 -3.87
CA TRP A 254 13.32 -24.43 -4.74
C TRP A 254 14.00 -25.14 -5.91
N SER A 255 14.26 -24.37 -6.97
CA SER A 255 15.10 -24.86 -8.07
C SER A 255 16.57 -24.91 -7.64
N GLU A 256 17.40 -25.73 -8.30
CA GLU A 256 18.84 -25.80 -8.04
C GLU A 256 19.50 -24.40 -8.12
N VAL A 257 19.03 -23.56 -9.04
CA VAL A 257 19.53 -22.18 -9.19
C VAL A 257 19.19 -21.31 -7.97
N ASP A 258 17.99 -21.46 -7.42
CA ASP A 258 17.57 -20.70 -6.23
C ASP A 258 18.28 -21.22 -4.98
N GLU A 259 18.47 -22.53 -4.88
CA GLU A 259 19.27 -23.21 -3.85
C GLU A 259 20.70 -22.67 -3.79
N ASP A 260 21.40 -22.69 -4.94
CA ASP A 260 22.76 -22.18 -5.07
C ASP A 260 22.86 -20.68 -4.75
N LYS A 261 21.84 -19.91 -5.14
CA LYS A 261 21.82 -18.46 -4.93
C LYS A 261 21.62 -18.09 -3.46
N PHE A 262 20.81 -18.85 -2.71
CA PHE A 262 20.61 -18.61 -1.29
C PHE A 262 21.72 -19.20 -0.43
N GLY A 263 22.29 -20.35 -0.82
CA GLY A 263 23.21 -21.10 0.03
C GLY A 263 22.47 -21.97 1.03
N THR A 264 22.96 -23.19 1.24
CA THR A 264 22.34 -24.18 2.12
C THR A 264 22.41 -23.78 3.59
N GLU A 265 23.44 -23.02 3.98
CA GLU A 265 23.65 -22.45 5.32
C GLU A 265 22.63 -21.36 5.70
N ASN A 266 21.93 -20.82 4.70
CA ASN A 266 20.91 -19.79 4.89
C ASN A 266 19.50 -20.37 4.99
N LYS A 267 19.39 -21.69 5.14
CA LYS A 267 18.14 -22.38 5.39
C LYS A 267 18.22 -23.22 6.65
N LEU A 268 17.18 -23.12 7.46
CA LEU A 268 16.95 -23.98 8.60
C LEU A 268 15.57 -24.62 8.46
N LEU A 269 15.51 -25.94 8.51
CA LEU A 269 14.25 -26.69 8.56
C LEU A 269 14.14 -27.34 9.93
N VAL A 270 13.08 -26.99 10.64
CA VAL A 270 12.68 -27.64 11.88
C VAL A 270 11.59 -28.65 11.56
N THR A 271 11.90 -29.94 11.72
CA THR A 271 10.98 -31.06 11.47
C THR A 271 10.50 -31.69 12.79
N GLY A 272 9.50 -32.57 12.72
CA GLY A 272 9.04 -33.31 13.91
C GLY A 272 8.26 -32.45 14.91
N VAL A 273 7.92 -31.23 14.52
CA VAL A 273 7.02 -30.35 15.24
C VAL A 273 5.64 -30.50 14.60
N GLN A 274 4.69 -31.08 15.33
CA GLN A 274 3.29 -31.04 14.95
C GLN A 274 2.61 -29.89 15.69
N ASP A 275 1.76 -29.15 14.99
CA ASP A 275 0.85 -28.18 15.61
C ASP A 275 -0.33 -28.90 16.28
N ASN A 276 0.00 -29.71 17.30
CA ASN A 276 -0.96 -30.54 18.03
C ASN A 276 -1.09 -30.12 19.51
N GLY A 277 -0.34 -29.11 19.95
CA GLY A 277 -0.30 -28.63 21.33
C GLY A 277 0.34 -29.59 22.34
N ILE A 278 0.99 -30.66 21.87
CA ILE A 278 1.57 -31.74 22.70
C ILE A 278 3.10 -31.77 22.56
N ASP A 279 3.62 -31.59 21.35
CA ASP A 279 5.05 -31.72 21.09
C ASP A 279 5.83 -30.46 21.56
N PRO A 280 6.83 -30.60 22.47
CA PRO A 280 7.55 -29.47 23.01
C PRO A 280 8.53 -28.87 21.99
N LEU A 281 8.21 -27.66 21.52
CA LEU A 281 9.05 -26.83 20.65
C LEU A 281 10.36 -26.37 21.29
N SER A 282 10.48 -26.45 22.62
CA SER A 282 11.60 -25.89 23.39
C SER A 282 12.96 -26.49 23.03
N GLN A 283 12.99 -27.71 22.49
CA GLN A 283 14.24 -28.38 22.09
C GLN A 283 14.89 -27.70 20.88
N GLU A 284 14.09 -27.06 20.02
CA GLU A 284 14.52 -26.46 18.76
C GLU A 284 14.83 -24.96 18.91
N PHE A 285 14.42 -24.36 20.03
CA PHE A 285 14.55 -22.91 20.27
C PHE A 285 15.98 -22.41 20.22
N ASP A 286 16.94 -23.11 20.84
CA ASP A 286 18.33 -22.65 20.87
C ASP A 286 18.91 -22.59 19.45
N GLN A 287 18.65 -23.61 18.63
CA GLN A 287 19.09 -23.65 17.23
C GLN A 287 18.42 -22.55 16.39
N CYS A 288 17.10 -22.36 16.57
CA CYS A 288 16.35 -21.33 15.86
C CYS A 288 16.85 -19.93 16.20
N LEU A 289 17.06 -19.66 17.49
CA LEU A 289 17.55 -18.38 17.97
C LEU A 289 18.96 -18.09 17.48
N GLU A 290 19.84 -19.09 17.44
CA GLU A 290 21.19 -18.91 16.93
C GLU A 290 21.18 -18.57 15.43
N PHE A 291 20.36 -19.28 14.65
CA PHE A 291 20.15 -18.97 13.24
C PHE A 291 19.59 -17.55 13.01
N ILE A 292 18.71 -17.08 13.89
CA ILE A 292 18.19 -15.71 13.84
C ILE A 292 19.25 -14.68 14.25
N ARG A 293 20.14 -14.98 15.20
CA ARG A 293 21.19 -14.03 15.65
C ARG A 293 22.24 -13.78 14.59
N GLU A 294 22.69 -14.82 13.91
CA GLU A 294 23.66 -14.75 12.81
C GLU A 294 23.21 -13.85 11.64
N SER A 295 21.91 -13.53 11.54
CA SER A 295 21.39 -12.62 10.50
C SER A 295 21.24 -11.16 10.93
N ALA A 296 21.35 -10.88 12.24
CA ALA A 296 21.21 -9.54 12.82
C ALA A 296 22.55 -8.79 12.99
N SER A 297 23.67 -9.47 12.73
CA SER A 297 25.03 -8.92 12.73
C SER A 297 25.48 -8.46 11.35
#